data_AF-A0A916ZLY1-F1
#
_entry.id   AF-A0A916ZLY1-F1
#
_cell.length_a   1.000
_cell.length_b   1.000
_cell.length_c   1.000
_cell.angle_alpha   90.00
_cell.angle_beta   90.00
_cell.angle_gamma   90.00
#
_symmetry.space_group_name_H-M   'P 1'
#
loop_
_entity.id
_entity.type
_entity.pdbx_description
1 polymer ?
#
loop_
_entity_poly.entity_id
_entity_poly.type
_entity_poly.pdbx_seq_one_letter_code
_entity_poly.pdbx_strand_id
1 'polypeptide(L)'
;MESTGVFWKPIVNLLEAEDIEFLVLNAQHMKALPGRKTDVKDAEWIAQLLRHGLLKASFIPNRYQRELRELVRYRRSIIEERARQMVKKIQRNTK
;
A
#
# COMPACT_ATOMS: atom_id res chain seq x y z
N MET A 1 1.76 18.30 2.39
CA MET A 1 2.32 17.15 1.65
C MET A 1 1.44 15.96 1.96
N GLU A 2 0.43 15.68 1.13
CA GLU A 2 -0.29 14.41 1.25
C GLU A 2 0.67 13.29 0.90
N SER A 3 0.97 12.44 1.87
CA SER A 3 1.87 11.33 1.70
C SER A 3 1.17 10.25 0.88
N THR A 4 1.15 10.39 -0.45
CA THR A 4 0.44 9.47 -1.37
C THR A 4 1.20 8.15 -1.59
N GLY A 5 2.26 7.91 -0.82
CA GLY A 5 3.09 6.72 -0.91
C GLY A 5 2.42 5.47 -0.35
N VAL A 6 2.65 4.33 -1.00
CA VAL A 6 2.22 3.02 -0.48
C VAL A 6 3.28 2.50 0.52
N PHE A 7 3.18 2.92 1.77
CA PHE A 7 4.20 2.67 2.81
C PHE A 7 4.31 1.21 3.27
N TRP A 8 3.27 0.40 3.10
CA TRP A 8 3.29 -1.00 3.56
C TRP A 8 4.17 -1.90 2.68
N LYS A 9 4.35 -1.57 1.39
CA LYS A 9 5.05 -2.45 0.44
C LYS A 9 6.53 -2.67 0.78
N PRO A 10 7.33 -1.63 1.07
CA PRO A 10 8.73 -1.83 1.42
C PRO A 10 8.90 -2.69 2.68
N ILE A 11 8.04 -2.49 3.68
CA ILE A 11 8.07 -3.25 4.94
C ILE A 11 7.76 -4.72 4.68
N VAL A 12 6.68 -5.00 3.94
CA VAL A 12 6.30 -6.39 3.59
C VAL A 12 7.42 -7.07 2.80
N ASN A 13 8.03 -6.40 1.84
CA ASN A 13 9.13 -6.99 1.06
C ASN A 13 10.34 -7.33 1.92
N LEU A 14 10.65 -6.52 2.94
CA LEU A 14 11.73 -6.80 3.89
C LEU A 14 11.39 -7.98 4.79
N LEU A 15 10.19 -7.98 5.39
CA LEU A 15 9.76 -9.07 6.27
C LEU A 15 9.67 -10.41 5.54
N GLU A 16 9.17 -10.41 4.28
CA GLU A 16 9.18 -11.61 3.43
C GLU A 16 10.60 -12.07 3.06
N ALA A 17 11.57 -11.16 2.93
CA ALA A 17 12.95 -11.53 2.58
C ALA A 17 13.72 -12.14 3.76
N GLU A 18 13.33 -11.80 4.99
CA GLU A 18 13.90 -12.32 6.23
C GLU A 18 13.10 -13.52 6.79
N ASP A 19 12.14 -14.06 6.03
CA ASP A 19 11.25 -15.15 6.44
C ASP A 19 10.51 -14.88 7.78
N ILE A 20 10.23 -13.61 8.08
CA ILE A 20 9.51 -13.20 9.28
C ILE A 20 8.01 -13.37 9.03
N GLU A 21 7.31 -14.05 9.94
CA GLU A 21 5.85 -14.13 9.90
C GLU A 21 5.21 -12.77 10.21
N PHE A 22 4.26 -12.34 9.38
CA PHE A 22 3.57 -11.05 9.56
C PHE A 22 2.11 -11.11 9.11
N LEU A 23 1.33 -10.13 9.58
CA LEU A 23 -0.04 -9.89 9.15
C LEU A 23 -0.20 -8.44 8.69
N VAL A 24 -0.73 -8.24 7.49
CA VAL A 24 -1.16 -6.92 7.02
C VAL A 24 -2.63 -6.76 7.33
N LEU A 25 -3.02 -5.68 8.02
CA LEU A 25 -4.40 -5.43 8.45
C LEU A 25 -4.99 -4.22 7.72
N ASN A 26 -6.29 -4.27 7.45
CA ASN A 26 -6.99 -3.11 6.88
C ASN A 26 -7.34 -2.14 8.02
N ALA A 27 -6.84 -0.91 7.94
CA ALA A 27 -7.10 0.13 8.93
C ALA A 27 -8.58 0.44 9.13
N GLN A 28 -9.43 0.27 8.10
CA GLN A 28 -10.88 0.47 8.20
C GLN A 28 -11.55 -0.54 9.14
N HIS A 29 -11.00 -1.74 9.26
CA HIS A 29 -11.53 -2.77 10.15
C HIS A 29 -11.01 -2.61 11.59
N MET A 30 -10.02 -1.73 11.79
CA MET A 30 -9.48 -1.41 13.10
C MET A 30 -10.20 -0.17 13.64
N LYS A 31 -11.40 -0.36 14.19
CA LYS A 31 -12.08 0.69 14.95
C LYS A 31 -11.27 0.94 16.22
N ALA A 32 -10.76 2.16 16.37
CA ALA A 32 -10.00 2.58 17.54
C ALA A 32 -10.86 2.52 18.81
N LEU A 33 -10.19 2.31 19.95
CA LEU A 33 -10.81 2.41 21.27
C LEU A 33 -11.39 3.83 21.47
N PRO A 34 -12.62 3.98 21.97
CA PRO A 34 -13.16 5.30 22.32
C PRO A 34 -12.34 5.91 23.48
N GLY A 35 -11.84 7.14 23.30
CA GLY A 35 -11.08 7.87 24.33
C GLY A 35 -9.79 8.54 23.81
N ARG A 36 -8.84 8.81 24.72
CA ARG A 36 -7.52 9.39 24.38
C ARG A 36 -6.67 8.39 23.60
N LYS A 37 -6.64 8.56 22.28
CA LYS A 37 -5.80 7.84 21.32
C LYS A 37 -4.33 8.18 21.54
N THR A 38 -3.50 7.17 21.75
CA THR A 38 -2.03 7.27 21.75
C THR A 38 -1.47 6.06 21.00
N ASP A 39 -0.33 6.21 20.32
CA ASP A 39 0.27 5.11 19.53
C ASP A 39 0.51 3.86 20.39
N VAL A 40 0.87 4.05 21.66
CA VAL A 40 1.04 2.97 22.64
C VAL A 40 -0.26 2.21 22.89
N LYS A 41 -1.37 2.92 23.14
CA LYS A 41 -2.67 2.29 23.39
C LYS A 41 -3.22 1.59 22.15
N ASP A 42 -2.99 2.16 20.97
CA ASP A 42 -3.37 1.54 19.70
C ASP A 42 -2.58 0.24 19.49
N ALA A 43 -1.26 0.23 19.76
CA ALA A 43 -0.44 -0.98 19.67
C ALA A 43 -0.88 -2.07 20.66
N GLU A 44 -1.17 -1.69 21.91
CA GLU A 44 -1.69 -2.61 22.93
C GLU A 44 -3.03 -3.23 22.51
N TRP A 45 -3.94 -2.42 21.96
CA TRP A 45 -5.23 -2.87 21.47
C TRP A 45 -5.08 -3.86 20.31
N ILE A 46 -4.25 -3.55 19.33
CA ILE A 46 -3.97 -4.45 18.19
C ILE A 46 -3.38 -5.77 18.70
N ALA A 47 -2.46 -5.74 19.66
CA ALA A 47 -1.88 -6.93 20.25
C ALA A 47 -2.90 -7.78 21.04
N GLN A 48 -3.90 -7.17 21.67
CA GLN A 48 -5.01 -7.90 22.30
C GLN A 48 -5.88 -8.58 21.24
N LEU A 49 -6.28 -7.85 20.20
CA LEU A 49 -7.08 -8.41 19.11
C LEU A 49 -6.38 -9.58 18.41
N LEU A 50 -5.06 -9.46 18.21
CA LEU A 50 -4.23 -10.53 17.62
C LEU A 50 -4.27 -11.79 18.48
N ARG A 51 -4.02 -11.66 19.79
CA ARG A 51 -4.02 -12.79 20.74
C ARG A 51 -5.36 -13.51 20.82
N HIS A 52 -6.46 -12.77 20.67
CA HIS A 52 -7.80 -13.35 20.66
C HIS A 52 -8.26 -13.87 19.28
N GLY A 53 -7.42 -13.78 18.24
CA GLY A 53 -7.77 -14.22 16.89
C GLY A 53 -8.87 -13.39 16.23
N LEU A 54 -9.08 -12.15 16.70
CA LEU A 54 -10.14 -11.25 16.24
C LEU A 54 -9.73 -10.43 15.01
N LEU A 55 -8.49 -10.59 14.53
CA LEU A 55 -7.96 -9.88 13.38
C LEU A 55 -8.16 -10.68 12.10
N LYS A 56 -8.65 -10.00 11.07
CA LYS A 56 -8.73 -10.53 9.71
C LYS A 56 -7.59 -9.97 8.86
N ALA A 57 -6.70 -10.85 8.41
CA ALA A 57 -5.63 -10.49 7.49
C ALA A 57 -6.18 -9.92 6.18
N SER A 58 -5.52 -8.87 5.68
CA SER A 58 -5.71 -8.38 4.33
C SER A 58 -5.07 -9.35 3.34
N PHE A 59 -5.72 -9.54 2.20
CA PHE A 59 -5.13 -10.31 1.12
C PHE A 59 -3.99 -9.51 0.47
N ILE A 60 -2.78 -10.06 0.54
CA ILE A 60 -1.61 -9.56 -0.17
C ILE A 60 -1.25 -10.60 -1.24
N PRO A 61 -1.26 -10.24 -2.55
CA PRO A 61 -0.80 -11.13 -3.61
C PRO A 61 0.64 -11.56 -3.34
N ASN A 62 1.04 -12.75 -3.78
CA ASN A 62 2.42 -13.20 -3.63
C ASN A 62 3.39 -12.27 -4.37
N ARG A 63 4.68 -12.35 -4.02
CA ARG A 63 5.73 -11.48 -4.56
C ARG A 63 5.73 -11.42 -6.09
N TYR A 64 5.70 -12.55 -6.76
CA TYR A 64 5.67 -12.63 -8.23
C TYR A 64 4.47 -11.87 -8.83
N GLN A 65 3.28 -12.06 -8.27
CA GLN A 65 2.08 -11.33 -8.70
C GLN A 65 2.19 -9.82 -8.47
N ARG A 66 2.82 -9.39 -7.36
CA ARG A 66 3.02 -7.95 -7.08
C ARG A 66 4.01 -7.33 -8.06
N GLU A 67 5.14 -7.98 -8.31
CA GLU A 67 6.16 -7.54 -9.25
C GLU A 67 5.60 -7.43 -10.67
N LEU A 68 4.86 -8.45 -11.13
CA LEU A 68 4.19 -8.40 -12.45
C LEU A 68 3.21 -7.23 -12.55
N ARG A 69 2.40 -6.97 -11.52
CA ARG A 69 1.48 -5.83 -11.49
C ARG A 69 2.22 -4.50 -11.53
N GLU A 70 3.37 -4.40 -10.88
CA GLU A 70 4.21 -3.19 -10.93
C GLU A 70 4.75 -2.95 -12.33
N LEU A 71 5.29 -3.98 -12.99
CA LEU A 71 5.77 -3.88 -14.38
C LEU A 71 4.66 -3.45 -15.35
N VAL A 72 3.47 -4.06 -15.24
CA VAL A 72 2.33 -3.72 -16.12
C VAL A 72 1.84 -2.30 -15.88
N ARG A 73 1.74 -1.86 -14.61
CA ARG A 73 1.37 -0.48 -14.27
C ARG A 73 2.41 0.52 -14.76
N TYR A 74 3.69 0.20 -14.61
CA TYR A 74 4.78 1.03 -15.07
C TYR A 74 4.73 1.20 -16.60
N ARG A 75 4.59 0.11 -17.36
CA ARG A 75 4.38 0.15 -18.81
C ARG A 75 3.20 1.03 -19.20
N ARG A 76 2.05 0.89 -18.52
CA ARG A 76 0.88 1.75 -18.77
C ARG A 76 1.22 3.22 -18.54
N SER A 77 1.87 3.55 -17.42
CA SER A 77 2.24 4.92 -17.10
C SER A 77 3.13 5.57 -18.16
N ILE A 78 4.10 4.83 -18.72
CA ILE A 78 4.95 5.29 -19.82
C ILE A 78 4.12 5.57 -21.08
N ILE A 79 3.21 4.66 -21.45
CA ILE A 79 2.37 4.82 -22.64
C ILE A 79 1.50 6.08 -22.51
N GLU A 80 0.86 6.26 -21.35
CA GLU A 80 0.04 7.43 -21.08
C GLU A 80 0.86 8.72 -21.08
N GLU A 81 2.06 8.70 -20.50
CA GLU A 81 2.95 9.87 -20.49
C GLU A 81 3.39 10.25 -21.92
N ARG A 82 3.77 9.26 -22.73
CA ARG A 82 4.09 9.47 -24.15
C ARG A 82 2.90 10.08 -24.90
N ALA A 83 1.68 9.56 -24.68
CA ALA A 83 0.48 10.09 -25.30
C ALA A 83 0.21 11.55 -24.87
N ARG A 84 0.32 11.86 -23.58
CA ARG A 84 0.19 13.23 -23.05
C ARG A 84 1.19 14.19 -23.70
N GLN A 85 2.43 13.76 -23.87
CA GLN A 85 3.47 14.58 -24.51
C GLN A 85 3.19 14.83 -25.99
N MET A 86 2.69 13.83 -26.73
CA MET A 86 2.30 14.01 -28.13
C MET A 86 1.17 15.03 -28.28
N VAL A 87 0.11 14.93 -27.47
CA VAL A 87 -1.00 15.89 -27.47
C VAL A 87 -0.52 17.31 -27.14
N LYS A 88 0.35 17.47 -26.13
CA LYS A 88 0.95 18.76 -25.77
C LYS A 88 1.75 19.38 -26.92
N LYS A 89 2.50 18.57 -27.69
CA LYS A 89 3.28 19.04 -28.86
C LYS A 89 2.37 19.53 -29.98
N ILE A 90 1.32 18.78 -30.32
CA ILE A 90 0.35 19.17 -31.36
C ILE A 90 -0.31 20.51 -30.99
N GLN A 91 -0.81 20.63 -29.76
CA GLN A 91 -1.45 21.87 -29.29
C GLN A 91 -0.51 23.08 -29.31
N ARG A 92 0.79 22.88 -29.04
CA ARG A 92 1.79 23.96 -29.16
C ARG A 92 2.09 24.37 -30.60
N ASN A 93 2.05 23.43 -31.54
CA ASN A 93 2.34 23.69 -32.96
C ASN A 93 1.12 24.22 -33.74
N THR A 94 -0.07 24.22 -33.14
CA THR A 94 -1.32 24.71 -33.76
C THR A 94 -1.70 26.12 -33.25
N LYS A 95 -0.88 26.72 -32.39
CA LYS A 95 -0.96 28.12 -31.95
C LYS A 95 0.21 28.89 -32.53
#